data_AF-A0A0Q6VEC4-F1
#
_entry.id   AF-A0A0Q6VEC4-F1
#
_cell.length_a   1.000
_cell.length_b   1.000
_cell.length_c   1.000
_cell.angle_alpha   90.00
_cell.angle_beta   90.00
_cell.angle_gamma   90.00
#
_symmetry.space_group_name_H-M   'P 1'
#
loop_
_entity.id
_entity.type
_entity.pdbx_description
1 polymer ?
#
loop_
_entity_poly.entity_id
_entity_poly.type
_entity_poly.pdbx_seq_one_letter_code
_entity_poly.pdbx_strand_id
1 'polypeptide(L)'
;MDLLAALNTGHGGGCGTLHANSAADVPARVEALSLAAGLPRAAAHSQLASALDVVIHLGRGRDGRRRVLELAVPQRDTAGLVALATAATFESDRVVRGPAATALARRLESVSW
;
A
#
# COMPACT_ATOMS: atom_id res chain seq x y z
N MET A 1 9.27 -15.94 7.69
CA MET A 1 8.10 -15.19 8.20
C MET A 1 7.73 -14.19 7.13
N ASP A 2 6.58 -14.43 6.49
CA ASP A 2 6.13 -13.63 5.35
C ASP A 2 5.77 -12.21 5.82
N LEU A 3 6.14 -11.17 5.07
CA LEU A 3 5.98 -9.77 5.47
C LEU A 3 4.55 -9.47 5.99
N LEU A 4 3.55 -9.98 5.29
CA LEU A 4 2.14 -9.78 5.65
C LEU A 4 1.72 -10.58 6.89
N ALA A 5 2.33 -11.73 7.13
CA ALA A 5 2.10 -12.47 8.38
C ALA A 5 2.67 -11.70 9.58
N ALA A 6 3.85 -11.07 9.43
CA ALA A 6 4.45 -10.24 10.47
C ALA A 6 3.65 -8.95 10.74
N LEU A 7 3.03 -8.35 9.72
CA LEU A 7 2.16 -7.19 9.89
C LEU A 7 0.79 -7.55 10.50
N ASN A 8 0.35 -8.80 10.40
CA ASN A 8 -0.93 -9.28 10.94
C ASN A 8 -0.84 -9.89 12.35
N THR A 9 0.32 -9.87 13.04
CA THR A 9 0.48 -10.43 14.40
C THR A 9 0.06 -9.50 15.53
N GLY A 10 -0.57 -8.36 15.22
CA GLY A 10 -1.27 -7.54 16.22
C GLY A 10 -0.44 -6.41 16.84
N HIS A 11 0.64 -5.96 16.20
CA HIS A 11 1.26 -4.68 16.53
C HIS A 11 0.83 -3.61 15.52
N GLY A 12 -0.03 -2.68 15.96
CA GLY A 12 -0.25 -1.43 15.22
C GLY A 12 1.07 -0.68 15.05
N GLY A 13 1.31 -0.10 13.87
CA GLY A 13 2.53 0.65 13.57
C GLY A 13 3.67 -0.13 12.91
N GLY A 14 3.41 -1.36 12.42
CA GLY A 14 4.37 -2.09 11.59
C GLY A 14 4.61 -1.42 10.23
N CYS A 15 5.83 -1.51 9.70
CA CYS A 15 6.15 -1.06 8.35
C CYS A 15 7.09 -2.05 7.65
N GLY A 16 7.08 -2.03 6.32
CA GLY A 16 7.94 -2.87 5.50
C GLY A 16 8.19 -2.25 4.13
N THR A 17 9.10 -2.85 3.37
CA THR A 17 9.40 -2.41 2.00
C THR A 17 9.15 -3.53 1.02
N LEU A 18 8.67 -3.17 -0.17
CA LEU A 18 8.42 -4.07 -1.28
C LEU A 18 8.89 -3.38 -2.56
N HIS A 19 9.60 -4.12 -3.41
CA HIS A 19 9.97 -3.60 -4.72
C HIS A 19 8.77 -3.63 -5.67
N ALA A 20 8.33 -2.46 -6.11
CA ALA A 20 7.22 -2.27 -7.03
C ALA A 20 7.47 -1.05 -7.92
N ASN A 21 7.03 -1.09 -9.18
CA ASN A 21 7.22 0.00 -10.14
C ASN A 21 6.19 1.11 -9.95
N SER A 22 5.09 0.81 -9.27
CA SER A 22 4.02 1.74 -8.89
C SER A 22 3.32 1.22 -7.63
N ALA A 23 2.52 2.06 -6.96
CA ALA A 23 1.67 1.56 -5.87
C ALA A 23 0.64 0.53 -6.36
N ALA A 24 0.16 0.66 -7.61
CA ALA A 24 -0.80 -0.25 -8.22
C ALA A 24 -0.26 -1.68 -8.42
N ASP A 25 1.07 -1.86 -8.51
CA ASP A 25 1.69 -3.17 -8.68
C ASP A 25 1.79 -3.98 -7.37
N VAL A 26 1.58 -3.34 -6.21
CA VAL A 26 1.76 -3.97 -4.90
C VAL A 26 0.90 -5.24 -4.73
N PRO A 27 -0.41 -5.25 -5.05
CA PRO A 27 -1.21 -6.47 -4.98
C PRO A 27 -0.65 -7.63 -5.79
N ALA A 28 -0.26 -7.39 -7.05
CA ALA A 28 0.28 -8.45 -7.91
C ALA A 28 1.62 -9.01 -7.38
N ARG A 29 2.48 -8.16 -6.80
CA ARG A 29 3.72 -8.61 -6.15
C ARG A 29 3.44 -9.47 -4.93
N VAL A 30 2.46 -9.08 -4.12
CA VAL A 30 2.00 -9.84 -2.95
C VAL A 30 1.38 -11.18 -3.37
N GLU A 31 0.57 -11.19 -4.42
CA GLU A 31 0.00 -12.42 -4.99
C GLU A 31 1.11 -13.40 -5.41
N ALA A 32 2.15 -12.91 -6.08
CA ALA A 32 3.27 -13.75 -6.51
C ALA A 32 4.06 -14.35 -5.32
N LEU A 33 4.32 -13.55 -4.27
CA LEU A 33 4.95 -14.03 -3.04
C LEU A 33 4.08 -15.06 -2.32
N SER A 34 2.78 -14.79 -2.22
CA SER A 34 1.82 -15.68 -1.59
C SER A 34 1.72 -17.02 -2.32
N LEU A 35 1.72 -16.99 -3.66
CA LEU A 35 1.74 -18.19 -4.47
C LEU A 35 3.00 -19.04 -4.21
N ALA A 36 4.18 -18.40 -4.12
CA ALA A 36 5.42 -19.08 -3.78
C ALA A 36 5.39 -19.68 -2.35
N ALA A 37 4.62 -19.07 -1.44
CA ALA A 37 4.38 -19.57 -0.08
C ALA A 37 3.22 -20.59 0.02
N GLY A 38 2.59 -20.97 -1.10
CA GLY A 38 1.45 -21.90 -1.12
C GLY A 38 0.13 -21.32 -0.61
N LEU A 39 0.02 -19.99 -0.52
CA LEU A 39 -1.18 -19.29 -0.09
C LEU A 39 -2.08 -18.93 -1.29
N PRO A 40 -3.40 -19.18 -1.20
CA PRO A 40 -4.32 -18.82 -2.29
C PRO A 40 -4.47 -17.30 -2.40
N ARG A 41 -4.75 -16.82 -3.63
CA ARG A 41 -4.94 -15.40 -3.94
C ARG A 41 -5.90 -14.68 -2.97
N ALA A 42 -7.04 -15.29 -2.66
CA ALA A 42 -8.01 -14.69 -1.74
C ALA A 42 -7.46 -14.48 -0.32
N ALA A 43 -6.61 -15.39 0.17
CA ALA A 43 -5.93 -15.24 1.45
C ALA A 43 -4.91 -14.10 1.40
N ALA A 44 -4.15 -13.98 0.30
CA ALA A 44 -3.20 -12.89 0.07
C ALA A 44 -3.88 -11.52 0.16
N HIS A 45 -5.00 -11.31 -0.55
CA HIS A 45 -5.73 -10.05 -0.49
C HIS A 45 -6.41 -9.81 0.87
N SER A 46 -6.81 -10.88 1.57
CA SER A 46 -7.34 -10.75 2.93
C SER A 46 -6.27 -10.25 3.90
N GLN A 47 -5.06 -10.82 3.82
CA GLN A 47 -3.93 -10.36 4.60
C GLN A 47 -3.49 -8.94 4.21
N LEU A 48 -3.48 -8.61 2.92
CA LEU A 48 -3.11 -7.29 2.43
C LEU A 48 -4.06 -6.20 2.92
N ALA A 49 -5.37 -6.46 2.87
CA ALA A 49 -6.39 -5.53 3.34
C ALA A 49 -6.32 -5.28 4.85
N SER A 50 -5.93 -6.30 5.61
CA SER A 50 -5.80 -6.23 7.07
C SER A 50 -4.49 -5.58 7.50
N ALA A 51 -3.41 -5.78 6.74
CA ALA A 51 -2.06 -5.37 7.12
C ALA A 51 -1.68 -3.94 6.72
N LEU A 52 -2.35 -3.34 5.72
CA LEU A 52 -1.90 -2.08 5.14
C LEU A 52 -2.90 -0.93 5.32
N ASP A 53 -2.43 0.14 5.97
CA ASP A 53 -3.13 1.42 6.03
C ASP A 53 -2.77 2.35 4.88
N VAL A 54 -1.52 2.31 4.42
CA VAL A 54 -1.04 3.18 3.34
C VAL A 54 0.17 2.56 2.65
N VAL A 55 0.28 2.78 1.35
CA VAL A 55 1.48 2.51 0.56
C VAL A 55 2.14 3.84 0.20
N ILE A 56 3.42 3.95 0.52
CA ILE A 56 4.26 5.10 0.17
C ILE A 56 5.15 4.66 -0.98
N HIS A 57 4.85 5.11 -2.19
CA HIS A 57 5.66 4.79 -3.36
C HIS A 57 6.80 5.81 -3.52
N LEU A 58 8.03 5.30 -3.47
CA LEU A 58 9.25 6.07 -3.62
C LEU A 58 9.81 5.91 -5.03
N GLY A 59 10.29 6.99 -5.61
CA GLY A 59 11.01 6.96 -6.88
C GLY A 59 12.02 8.09 -6.99
N ARG A 60 12.65 8.21 -8.15
CA ARG A 60 13.63 9.26 -8.42
C ARG A 60 12.96 10.38 -9.21
N GLY A 61 13.16 11.62 -8.77
CA GLY A 61 12.76 12.78 -9.57
C GLY A 61 13.70 13.02 -10.75
N ARG A 62 13.39 14.06 -11.53
CA ARG A 62 14.21 14.50 -12.67
C ARG A 62 15.64 14.89 -12.29
N ASP A 63 15.85 15.33 -11.06
CA ASP A 63 17.15 15.64 -10.48
C ASP A 63 17.92 14.40 -9.95
N GLY A 64 17.39 13.20 -10.15
CA GLY A 64 17.97 11.93 -9.67
C GLY A 64 17.79 11.65 -8.18
N ARG A 65 17.21 12.57 -7.40
CA ARG A 65 17.02 12.42 -5.95
C ARG A 65 15.80 11.57 -5.65
N ARG A 66 15.90 10.73 -4.60
CA ARG A 66 14.77 9.93 -4.10
C ARG A 66 13.75 10.83 -3.42
N ARG A 67 12.47 10.62 -3.73
CA ARG A 67 11.34 11.33 -3.14
C ARG A 67 10.11 10.42 -3.10
N VAL A 68 9.14 10.79 -2.28
CA VAL A 68 7.79 10.24 -2.38
C VAL A 68 7.21 10.69 -3.72
N LEU A 69 6.63 9.77 -4.47
CA LEU A 69 5.91 10.08 -5.71
C LEU A 69 4.41 9.95 -5.51
N GLU A 70 3.99 8.98 -4.69
CA GLU A 70 2.58 8.67 -4.50
C GLU A 70 2.33 8.11 -3.09
N LEU A 71 1.17 8.49 -2.54
CA LEU A 71 0.50 7.81 -1.44
C LEU A 71 -0.74 7.12 -2.01
N ALA A 72 -0.89 5.83 -1.72
CA ALA A 72 -2.07 5.05 -2.11
C ALA A 72 -2.61 4.27 -0.91
N VAL A 73 -3.91 4.01 -0.94
CA VAL A 73 -4.60 3.25 0.12
C VAL A 73 -5.26 2.01 -0.47
N PRO A 74 -5.20 0.85 0.20
CA PRO A 74 -5.92 -0.33 -0.25
C PRO A 74 -7.44 -0.13 -0.16
N GLN A 75 -8.13 -0.52 -1.22
CA GLN A 75 -9.58 -0.59 -1.33
C GLN A 75 -9.97 -1.96 -1.92
N ARG A 76 -11.14 -2.47 -1.56
CA ARG A 76 -11.67 -3.71 -2.15
C ARG A 76 -12.53 -3.38 -3.36
N ASP A 77 -12.32 -4.12 -4.45
CA ASP A 77 -13.18 -4.08 -5.63
C ASP A 77 -14.45 -4.95 -5.44
N THR A 78 -15.28 -5.02 -6.49
CA THR A 78 -16.51 -5.82 -6.49
C THR A 78 -16.27 -7.34 -6.38
N ALA A 79 -15.06 -7.81 -6.70
CA ALA A 79 -14.65 -9.20 -6.53
C ALA A 79 -14.05 -9.46 -5.13
N GLY A 80 -13.98 -8.44 -4.28
CA GLY A 80 -13.39 -8.51 -2.95
C GLY A 80 -11.86 -8.48 -2.94
N LEU A 81 -11.22 -8.27 -4.10
CA LEU A 81 -9.77 -8.18 -4.23
C LEU A 81 -9.29 -6.77 -3.91
N VAL A 82 -8.08 -6.67 -3.37
CA VAL A 82 -7.49 -5.38 -3.01
C VAL A 82 -6.84 -4.73 -4.23
N ALA A 83 -7.26 -3.50 -4.51
CA ALA A 83 -6.59 -2.56 -5.40
C ALA A 83 -6.05 -1.36 -4.60
N LEU A 84 -5.03 -0.69 -5.13
CA LEU A 84 -4.43 0.48 -4.51
C LEU A 84 -4.97 1.73 -5.21
N ALA A 85 -5.66 2.58 -4.44
CA ALA A 85 -6.23 3.81 -4.96
C ALA A 85 -5.37 5.01 -4.52
N THR A 86 -5.01 5.87 -5.47
CA THR A 86 -4.19 7.05 -5.24
C THR A 86 -4.89 8.03 -4.29
N ALA A 87 -4.24 8.30 -3.15
CA ALA A 87 -4.66 9.28 -2.17
C ALA A 87 -3.98 10.64 -2.40
N ALA A 88 -2.71 10.63 -2.80
CA ALA A 88 -1.99 11.84 -3.20
C ALA A 88 -0.81 11.52 -4.11
N THR A 89 -0.49 12.41 -5.04
CA THR A 89 0.78 12.40 -5.77
C THR A 89 1.62 13.62 -5.41
N PHE A 90 2.93 13.46 -5.54
CA PHE A 90 3.91 14.45 -5.14
C PHE A 90 4.66 14.92 -6.39
N GLU A 91 4.36 16.14 -6.78
CA GLU A 91 5.09 16.84 -7.82
C GLU A 91 6.19 17.71 -7.19
N SER A 92 7.05 18.30 -8.02
CA SER A 92 8.24 19.03 -7.52
C SER A 92 7.93 20.16 -6.55
N ASP A 93 6.76 20.80 -6.68
CA ASP A 93 6.36 22.00 -5.94
C ASP A 93 4.99 21.89 -5.26
N ARG A 94 4.28 20.76 -5.43
CA ARG A 94 2.93 20.59 -4.91
C ARG A 94 2.56 19.16 -4.61
N VAL A 95 1.55 19.02 -3.75
CA VAL A 95 0.85 17.75 -3.50
C VAL A 95 -0.50 17.81 -4.20
N VAL A 96 -0.77 16.85 -5.08
CA VAL A 96 -2.06 16.73 -5.76
C VAL A 96 -2.87 15.65 -5.07
N ARG A 97 -4.06 16.01 -4.56
CA ARG A 97 -4.96 15.06 -3.91
C ARG A 97 -5.60 14.13 -4.95
N GLY A 98 -5.53 12.83 -4.69
CA GLY A 98 -6.19 11.82 -5.50
C GLY A 98 -7.60 11.46 -4.98
N PRO A 99 -8.33 10.61 -5.71
CA PRO A 99 -9.69 10.19 -5.35
C PRO A 99 -9.80 9.56 -3.96
N ALA A 100 -8.72 8.93 -3.47
CA ALA A 100 -8.70 8.27 -2.18
C ALA A 100 -8.19 9.15 -1.02
N ALA A 101 -8.03 10.47 -1.23
CA ALA A 101 -7.52 11.39 -0.21
C ALA A 101 -8.36 11.36 1.08
N THR A 102 -9.69 11.31 0.96
CA THR A 102 -10.60 11.22 2.12
C THR A 102 -10.45 9.90 2.88
N ALA A 103 -10.20 8.79 2.16
CA ALA A 103 -9.97 7.50 2.81
C ALA A 103 -8.66 7.51 3.60
N LEU A 104 -7.60 8.13 3.08
CA LEU A 104 -6.36 8.32 3.82
C LEU A 104 -6.56 9.20 5.06
N ALA A 105 -7.27 10.33 4.95
CA ALA A 105 -7.54 11.22 6.09
C ALA A 105 -8.23 10.49 7.24
N ARG A 106 -9.27 9.70 6.95
CA ARG A 106 -9.97 8.90 7.97
C ARG A 106 -9.06 7.89 8.68
N ARG A 107 -8.11 7.29 7.94
CA ARG A 107 -7.13 6.36 8.55
C ARG A 107 -6.22 7.11 9.51
N LEU A 108 -5.71 8.28 9.11
CA LEU A 108 -4.85 9.11 9.97
C LEU A 108 -5.57 9.58 11.25
N GLU A 109 -6.87 9.87 11.17
CA GLU A 109 -7.69 10.24 12.34
C GLU A 109 -7.90 9.07 13.32
N SER A 110 -7.87 7.82 12.82
CA SER A 110 -8.04 6.62 13.63
C SER A 110 -6.79 6.16 14.36
N VAL A 111 -5.62 6.73 14.02
CA VAL A 111 -4.35 6.43 14.69
C VAL A 111 -4.21 7.35 15.90
N SER A 112 -4.52 6.84 17.10
CA SER A 112 -4.20 7.51 18.36
C SER A 112 -2.71 7.31 18.67
N TRP A 113 -1.92 8.38 18.62
CA TRP A 113 -0.49 8.43 18.96
C TRP A 113 -0.24 8.37 20.46
#